data_AF-A0A3N7DB67-F1
#
_entry.id   AF-A0A3N7DB67-F1
#
_cell.length_a   1.000
_cell.length_b   1.000
_cell.length_c   1.000
_cell.angle_alpha   90.00
_cell.angle_beta   90.00
_cell.angle_gamma   90.00
#
_symmetry.space_group_name_H-M   'P 1'
#
loop_
_entity.id
_entity.type
_entity.pdbx_description
1 polymer ?
#
loop_
_entity_poly.entity_id
_entity_poly.type
_entity_poly.pdbx_seq_one_letter_code
_entity_poly.pdbx_strand_id
1 'polypeptide(L)'
;MKLWRGQEESLFVKFTLTANERAAALVSLGGMALLMAWLDWTQPKSPPFTGKWAWLQSWAFESMGPHGPAFLHLLLGGAFLLGAALTWWRR
;
A
#
# COMPACT_ATOMS: atom_id res chain seq x y z
N MET A 1 21.53 -9.50 24.29
CA MET A 1 22.03 -10.16 25.51
C MET A 1 22.09 -11.65 25.25
N LYS A 2 23.26 -12.30 25.41
CA LYS A 2 23.41 -13.77 25.36
C LYS A 2 22.91 -14.32 26.70
N LEU A 3 22.00 -15.30 26.67
CA LEU A 3 21.43 -15.89 27.90
C LEU A 3 22.23 -17.11 28.41
N TRP A 4 23.04 -17.78 27.58
CA TRP A 4 23.97 -18.83 28.02
C TRP A 4 25.11 -19.12 27.02
N ARG A 5 26.19 -19.76 27.50
CA ARG A 5 27.34 -20.19 26.68
C ARG A 5 26.96 -21.44 25.87
N GLY A 6 26.87 -21.28 24.55
CA GLY A 6 26.47 -22.35 23.61
C GLY A 6 25.29 -21.99 22.71
N GLN A 7 24.67 -20.81 22.90
CA GLN A 7 23.69 -20.30 21.95
C GLN A 7 24.40 -19.94 20.65
N GLU A 8 24.27 -20.79 19.62
CA GLU A 8 24.58 -20.41 18.23
C GLU A 8 23.88 -19.07 17.98
N GLU A 9 24.63 -18.08 17.50
CA GLU A 9 24.05 -16.78 17.18
C GLU A 9 22.95 -17.05 16.17
N SER A 10 21.70 -17.01 16.64
CA SER A 10 20.54 -17.15 15.78
C SER A 10 20.77 -16.18 14.64
N LEU A 11 20.97 -16.73 13.44
CA LEU A 11 21.14 -16.03 12.18
C LEU A 11 19.87 -15.19 11.99
N PHE A 12 19.79 -14.07 12.68
CA PHE A 12 18.86 -13.00 12.38
C PHE A 12 19.36 -12.47 11.05
N VAL A 13 18.96 -13.13 9.97
CA VAL A 13 19.13 -12.66 8.62
C VAL A 13 18.46 -11.29 8.61
N LYS A 14 19.26 -10.24 8.72
CA LYS A 14 18.78 -8.88 8.50
C LYS A 14 18.44 -8.80 7.03
N PHE A 15 17.18 -9.06 6.69
CA PHE A 15 16.61 -8.80 5.37
C PHE A 15 16.68 -7.29 5.12
N THR A 16 17.84 -6.83 4.65
CA THR A 16 18.05 -5.46 4.23
C THR A 16 17.72 -5.40 2.75
N LEU A 17 16.44 -5.13 2.45
CA LEU A 17 16.03 -4.88 1.07
C LEU A 17 16.87 -3.72 0.51
N THR A 18 17.46 -3.94 -0.65
CA THR A 18 18.17 -2.92 -1.42
C THR A 18 17.20 -1.80 -1.82
N ALA A 19 17.72 -0.61 -2.12
CA ALA A 19 16.89 0.51 -2.57
C ALA A 19 16.04 0.14 -3.80
N ASN A 20 16.59 -0.68 -4.70
CA ASN A 20 15.87 -1.16 -5.89
C ASN A 20 14.72 -2.11 -5.53
N GLU A 21 14.92 -3.05 -4.62
CA GLU A 21 13.86 -3.98 -4.19
C GLU A 21 12.74 -3.24 -3.45
N ARG A 22 13.09 -2.24 -2.64
CA ARG A 22 12.09 -1.37 -1.97
C ARG A 22 11.29 -0.57 -2.98
N ALA A 23 11.95 0.05 -3.96
CA ALA A 23 11.28 0.80 -5.00
C ALA A 23 10.38 -0.12 -5.85
N ALA A 24 10.85 -1.31 -6.22
CA ALA A 24 10.05 -2.30 -6.95
C ALA A 24 8.82 -2.74 -6.15
N ALA A 25 8.96 -2.97 -4.84
CA ALA A 25 7.83 -3.31 -3.98
C ALA A 25 6.79 -2.17 -3.93
N LEU A 26 7.26 -0.92 -3.81
CA LEU A 26 6.39 0.26 -3.83
C LEU A 26 5.69 0.44 -5.18
N VAL A 27 6.39 0.21 -6.29
CA VAL A 27 5.78 0.23 -7.64
C VAL A 27 4.68 -0.83 -7.76
N SER A 28 4.93 -2.06 -7.30
CA SER A 28 3.94 -3.13 -7.36
C SER A 28 2.70 -2.82 -6.51
N LEU A 29 2.88 -2.31 -5.30
CA LEU A 29 1.77 -1.87 -4.44
C LEU A 29 1.00 -0.70 -5.05
N GLY A 30 1.73 0.28 -5.61
CA GLY A 30 1.14 1.42 -6.32
C GLY A 30 0.31 0.97 -7.52
N GLY A 31 0.85 0.07 -8.35
CA GLY A 31 0.16 -0.50 -9.49
C GLY A 31 -1.11 -1.26 -9.10
N MET A 32 -1.07 -2.06 -8.03
CA MET A 32 -2.25 -2.75 -7.53
C MET A 32 -3.32 -1.78 -7.03
N ALA A 33 -2.92 -0.72 -6.32
CA ALA A 33 -3.84 0.31 -5.86
C ALA A 33 -4.47 1.09 -7.03
N LEU A 34 -3.70 1.41 -8.08
CA LEU A 34 -4.23 2.02 -9.29
C LEU A 34 -5.20 1.11 -10.05
N LEU A 35 -4.91 -0.20 -10.11
CA LEU A 35 -5.84 -1.17 -10.68
C LEU A 35 -7.16 -1.20 -9.90
N MET A 36 -7.11 -1.17 -8.57
CA MET A 36 -8.30 -1.08 -7.73
C MET A 36 -9.06 0.24 -7.95
N ALA A 37 -8.35 1.36 -8.11
CA ALA A 37 -8.96 2.64 -8.45
C ALA A 37 -9.71 2.59 -9.78
N TRP A 38 -9.10 1.96 -10.79
CA TRP A 38 -9.72 1.76 -12.10
C TRP A 38 -10.97 0.87 -12.02
N LEU A 39 -10.92 -0.21 -11.23
CA LEU A 39 -12.07 -1.09 -11.01
C LEU A 39 -13.20 -0.34 -10.29
N ASP A 40 -12.91 0.41 -9.23
CA ASP A 40 -13.92 1.19 -8.53
C ASP A 40 -14.49 2.34 -9.39
N TRP A 41 -13.72 2.84 -10.36
CA TRP A 41 -14.20 3.85 -11.31
C TRP A 41 -15.18 3.25 -12.32
N THR A 42 -14.81 2.10 -12.90
CA THR A 42 -15.61 1.42 -13.94
C THR A 42 -16.78 0.61 -13.38
N GLN A 43 -16.67 0.16 -12.13
CA GLN A 43 -17.68 -0.61 -11.41
C GLN A 43 -17.85 -0.01 -10.00
N PRO A 44 -18.53 1.14 -9.88
CA PRO A 44 -18.72 1.82 -8.60
C PRO A 44 -19.45 0.92 -7.61
N LYS A 45 -18.84 0.72 -6.44
CA LYS A 45 -19.47 -0.03 -5.35
C LYS A 45 -20.54 0.84 -4.68
N SER A 46 -21.70 0.25 -4.46
CA SER A 46 -22.78 0.87 -3.69
C SER A 46 -22.74 0.43 -2.21
N PRO A 47 -23.20 1.27 -1.28
CA PRO A 47 -23.45 0.86 0.10
C PRO A 47 -24.40 -0.35 0.17
N PRO A 48 -24.32 -1.18 1.24
CA PRO A 48 -23.42 -1.06 2.39
C PRO A 48 -22.00 -1.56 2.09
N PHE A 49 -20.99 -0.75 2.44
CA PHE A 49 -19.58 -1.17 2.39
C PHE A 49 -19.25 -2.12 3.54
N THR A 50 -18.37 -3.09 3.32
CA THR A 50 -18.00 -4.12 4.32
C THR A 50 -16.49 -4.17 4.59
N GLY A 51 -16.09 -4.68 5.76
CA GLY A 51 -14.70 -4.87 6.16
C GLY A 51 -14.09 -3.75 7.01
N LYS A 52 -12.80 -3.87 7.32
CA LYS A 52 -12.07 -2.96 8.24
C LYS A 52 -12.02 -1.50 7.77
N TRP A 53 -12.07 -1.29 6.45
CA TRP A 53 -11.99 0.03 5.81
C TRP A 53 -13.36 0.53 5.33
N ALA A 54 -14.46 -0.13 5.74
CA ALA A 54 -15.81 0.25 5.34
C ALA A 54 -16.14 1.70 5.71
N TRP A 55 -15.72 2.15 6.90
CA TRP A 55 -15.94 3.53 7.35
C TRP A 55 -15.32 4.57 6.40
N LEU A 56 -14.13 4.28 5.87
CA LEU A 56 -13.42 5.17 4.96
C LEU A 56 -14.08 5.19 3.57
N GLN A 57 -14.55 4.02 3.11
CA GLN A 57 -15.31 3.92 1.86
C GLN A 57 -16.67 4.63 1.96
N SER A 58 -17.38 4.48 3.07
CA SER A 58 -18.62 5.22 3.35
C SER A 58 -18.38 6.72 3.33
N TRP A 59 -17.36 7.20 4.05
CA TRP A 59 -17.01 8.62 4.07
C TRP A 59 -16.69 9.18 2.68
N ALA A 60 -15.91 8.44 1.88
CA ALA A 60 -15.58 8.86 0.52
C ALA A 60 -16.81 8.86 -0.41
N PHE A 61 -17.68 7.86 -0.27
CA PHE A 61 -18.94 7.80 -1.02
C PHE A 61 -19.87 8.96 -0.66
N GLU A 62 -19.99 9.30 0.63
CA GLU A 62 -20.80 10.44 1.09
C GLU A 62 -20.24 11.78 0.59
N SER A 63 -18.91 11.91 0.51
CA SER A 63 -18.24 13.17 0.14
C SER A 63 -18.20 13.40 -1.38
N MET A 64 -17.98 12.34 -2.17
CA MET A 64 -17.68 12.42 -3.60
C MET A 64 -18.62 11.59 -4.48
N GLY A 65 -19.65 10.97 -3.88
CA GLY A 65 -20.59 10.10 -4.57
C GLY A 65 -20.00 8.75 -4.95
N PRO A 66 -20.57 8.07 -5.97
CA PRO A 66 -20.21 6.70 -6.36
C PRO A 66 -18.72 6.48 -6.66
N HIS A 67 -18.02 7.51 -7.12
CA HIS A 67 -16.59 7.43 -7.47
C HIS A 67 -15.65 7.79 -6.31
N GLY A 68 -16.16 8.14 -5.13
CA GLY A 68 -15.33 8.47 -3.97
C GLY A 68 -14.31 7.37 -3.60
N PRO A 69 -14.72 6.09 -3.50
CA PRO A 69 -13.78 5.00 -3.25
C PRO A 69 -12.67 4.87 -4.31
N ALA A 70 -12.96 5.19 -5.58
CA ALA A 70 -11.95 5.18 -6.64
C ALA A 70 -10.85 6.24 -6.38
N PHE A 71 -11.24 7.43 -5.94
CA PHE A 71 -10.27 8.49 -5.59
C PHE A 71 -9.37 8.11 -4.41
N LEU A 72 -9.90 7.38 -3.41
CA LEU A 72 -9.07 6.88 -2.31
C LEU A 72 -7.95 5.95 -2.81
N HIS A 73 -8.30 4.98 -3.65
CA HIS A 73 -7.34 4.05 -4.22
C HIS A 73 -6.35 4.76 -5.16
N LEU A 74 -6.81 5.78 -5.90
CA LEU A 74 -5.96 6.61 -6.74
C LEU A 74 -4.89 7.36 -5.92
N LEU A 75 -5.31 8.00 -4.83
CA LEU A 75 -4.41 8.71 -3.92
C LEU A 75 -3.40 7.75 -3.28
N LEU A 76 -3.86 6.58 -2.84
CA LEU A 76 -3.01 5.55 -2.27
C LEU A 76 -1.97 5.05 -3.28
N GLY A 77 -2.39 4.76 -4.51
CA GLY A 77 -1.49 4.36 -5.60
C GLY A 77 -0.47 5.44 -5.93
N GLY A 78 -0.91 6.69 -6.03
CA GLY A 78 -0.04 7.85 -6.23
C GLY A 78 1.00 8.01 -5.12
N ALA A 79 0.62 7.82 -3.86
CA ALA A 79 1.53 7.90 -2.72
C ALA A 79 2.63 6.81 -2.78
N PHE A 80 2.26 5.58 -3.15
CA PHE A 80 3.24 4.50 -3.31
C PHE A 80 4.21 4.76 -4.47
N LEU A 81 3.71 5.22 -5.62
CA LEU A 81 4.55 5.54 -6.77
C LEU A 81 5.48 6.73 -6.49
N LEU A 82 4.98 7.76 -5.80
CA LEU A 82 5.81 8.87 -5.35
C LEU A 82 6.89 8.39 -4.38
N GLY A 83 6.54 7.51 -3.44
CA GLY A 83 7.51 6.87 -2.54
C GLY A 83 8.57 6.07 -3.29
N ALA A 84 8.20 5.35 -4.35
CA ALA A 84 9.13 4.62 -5.21
C ALA A 84 10.10 5.58 -5.92
N ALA A 85 9.56 6.65 -6.53
CA ALA A 85 10.36 7.67 -7.20
C ALA A 85 11.37 8.33 -6.25
N LEU A 86 10.93 8.73 -5.06
CA LEU A 86 11.80 9.30 -4.03
C LEU A 86 12.87 8.31 -3.55
N THR A 87 12.55 7.01 -3.49
CA THR A 87 13.51 5.97 -3.13
C THR A 87 14.61 5.83 -4.19
N TRP A 88 14.27 5.92 -5.47
CA TRP A 88 15.25 5.93 -6.54
C TRP A 88 16.08 7.21 -6.58
N TRP A 89 15.47 8.38 -6.36
CA TRP A 89 16.20 9.66 -6.36
C TRP A 89 17.21 9.80 -5.22
N ARG A 90 17.01 9.09 -4.11
CA ARG A 90 17.91 9.10 -2.95
C ARG A 90 19.00 8.03 -3.01
N ARG A 91 19.05 7.24 -4.09
CA ARG A 91 20.07 6.22 -4.31
C ARG A 91 21.29 6.81 -5.01
#